data_AF-A0A699I546-F1
#
_entry.id   AF-A0A699I546-F1
#
_cell.length_a   1.000
_cell.length_b   1.000
_cell.length_c   1.000
_cell.angle_alpha   90.00
_cell.angle_beta   90.00
_cell.angle_gamma   90.00
#
_symmetry.space_group_name_H-M   'P 1'
#
loop_
_entity.id
_entity.type
_entity.pdbx_description
1 polymer ?
#
loop_
_entity_poly.entity_id
_entity_poly.type
_entity_poly.pdbx_seq_one_letter_code
_entity_poly.pdbx_strand_id
1 'polypeptide(L)'
;MKEDTWKSLATIDSNGDENTKFFHGILNSKLSQLAIRGTLVDSEWIVDPLAVKSVFLKYFYTQFSSPVSPSICFADQFTNRLSLEQQDDLKQNVSNEEIKSAVWNYGMNKSPGPDDFTFEFFHRYWKLLEHDIAAAIKQFFTSGFFSNIPIDSSLTLSHLFFVDDAIFV
;
A
#
# COMPACT_ATOMS: atom_id res chain seq x y z
N MET A 1 -12.92 -7.79 -34.76
CA MET A 1 -13.17 -6.84 -33.65
C MET A 1 -12.21 -7.02 -32.45
N LYS A 2 -11.08 -7.72 -32.58
CA LYS A 2 -10.02 -7.77 -31.54
C LYS A 2 -8.64 -7.35 -32.06
N GLU A 3 -8.42 -7.39 -33.38
CA GLU A 3 -7.16 -7.00 -34.02
C GLU A 3 -6.91 -5.48 -33.96
N ASP A 4 -7.96 -4.69 -34.14
CA ASP A 4 -7.88 -3.22 -34.23
C ASP A 4 -7.53 -2.58 -32.89
N THR A 5 -7.88 -3.24 -31.78
CA THR A 5 -7.57 -2.81 -30.41
C THR A 5 -6.11 -2.99 -30.03
N TRP A 6 -5.39 -3.96 -30.61
CA TRP A 6 -3.97 -4.16 -30.29
C TRP A 6 -3.07 -3.21 -31.08
N LYS A 7 -3.46 -2.88 -32.32
CA LYS A 7 -2.74 -1.91 -33.15
C LYS A 7 -2.85 -0.48 -32.62
N SER A 8 -3.98 -0.11 -32.01
CA SER A 8 -4.14 1.21 -31.38
C SER A 8 -3.30 1.33 -30.10
N LEU A 9 -3.22 0.28 -29.29
CA LEU A 9 -2.39 0.27 -28.07
C LEU A 9 -0.89 0.38 -28.37
N ALA A 10 -0.40 -0.30 -29.41
CA ALA A 10 1.01 -0.26 -29.80
C ALA A 10 1.46 1.11 -30.37
N THR A 11 0.52 1.94 -30.86
CA THR A 11 0.82 3.29 -31.39
C THR A 11 0.83 4.34 -30.28
N ILE A 12 0.22 4.07 -29.12
CA ILE A 12 0.14 4.98 -27.97
C ILE A 12 1.48 5.04 -27.22
N ASP A 13 2.22 3.92 -27.18
CA ASP A 13 3.49 3.82 -26.43
C ASP A 13 4.63 4.64 -27.06
N SER A 14 4.57 4.90 -28.38
CA SER A 14 5.63 5.64 -29.08
C SER A 14 5.43 7.16 -29.14
N ASN A 15 4.20 7.65 -28.94
CA ASN A 15 3.82 9.03 -29.26
C ASN A 15 3.33 9.85 -28.06
N GLY A 16 3.60 9.40 -26.84
CA GLY A 16 3.47 10.22 -25.65
C GLY A 16 2.07 10.25 -25.06
N ASP A 17 2.08 10.26 -23.74
CA ASP A 17 1.02 10.55 -22.78
C ASP A 17 0.41 11.95 -22.98
N GLU A 18 -0.16 12.20 -24.16
CA GLU A 18 -1.09 13.30 -24.28
C GLU A 18 -2.45 12.79 -23.85
N ASN A 19 -2.96 13.41 -22.80
CA ASN A 19 -4.31 13.35 -22.25
C ASN A 19 -5.38 13.62 -23.33
N THR A 20 -5.49 12.72 -24.30
CA THR A 20 -6.23 12.91 -25.53
C THR A 20 -7.73 12.85 -25.25
N LYS A 21 -8.52 13.49 -26.12
CA LYS A 21 -10.00 13.42 -26.10
C LYS A 21 -10.52 11.98 -26.01
N PHE A 22 -9.75 11.01 -26.50
CA PHE A 22 -10.05 9.58 -26.40
C PHE A 22 -10.06 9.08 -24.95
N PHE A 23 -9.02 9.35 -24.16
CA PHE A 23 -8.95 8.95 -22.75
C PHE A 23 -9.99 9.67 -21.90
N HIS A 24 -10.22 10.98 -22.14
CA HIS A 24 -11.32 11.72 -21.52
C HIS A 24 -12.69 11.12 -21.86
N GLY A 25 -12.90 10.69 -23.10
CA GLY A 25 -14.13 10.02 -23.52
C GLY A 25 -14.38 8.71 -22.78
N ILE A 26 -13.34 7.87 -22.66
CA ILE A 26 -13.41 6.61 -21.90
C ILE A 26 -13.68 6.90 -20.42
N LEU A 27 -12.96 7.84 -19.81
CA LEU A 27 -13.12 8.20 -18.41
C LEU A 27 -14.52 8.75 -18.13
N ASN A 28 -15.00 9.70 -18.93
CA ASN A 28 -16.33 10.28 -18.78
C ASN A 28 -17.44 9.23 -18.98
N SER A 29 -17.26 8.29 -19.92
CA SER A 29 -18.18 7.16 -20.08
C SER A 29 -18.24 6.30 -18.81
N LYS A 30 -17.08 5.96 -18.24
CA LYS A 30 -17.01 5.20 -16.98
C LYS A 30 -17.63 5.96 -15.81
N LEU A 31 -17.29 7.24 -15.65
CA LEU A 31 -17.85 8.10 -14.61
C LEU A 31 -19.37 8.23 -14.73
N SER A 32 -19.90 8.35 -15.95
CA SER A 32 -21.34 8.40 -16.21
C SER A 32 -22.05 7.09 -15.87
N GLN A 33 -21.41 5.94 -16.14
CA GLN A 33 -21.93 4.62 -15.77
C GLN A 33 -21.92 4.39 -14.25
N LEU A 34 -20.89 4.90 -13.56
CA LEU A 34 -20.74 4.78 -12.11
C LEU A 34 -21.47 5.88 -11.33
N ALA A 35 -22.07 6.86 -12.03
CA ALA A 35 -22.75 7.98 -11.40
C ALA A 35 -23.99 7.48 -10.64
N ILE A 36 -24.00 7.73 -9.33
CA ILE A 36 -25.17 7.48 -8.48
C ILE A 36 -26.20 8.57 -8.78
N ARG A 37 -27.29 8.18 -9.45
CA ARG A 37 -28.34 9.12 -9.92
C ARG A 37 -29.43 9.39 -8.88
N GLY A 38 -29.48 8.58 -7.83
CA GLY A 38 -30.50 8.66 -6.80
C GLY A 38 -30.35 7.53 -5.79
N THR A 39 -31.12 7.62 -4.71
CA THR A 39 -31.17 6.60 -3.67
C THR A 39 -32.60 6.46 -3.14
N LEU A 40 -32.95 5.27 -2.68
CA LEU A 40 -34.25 4.98 -2.08
C LEU A 40 -34.16 5.16 -0.57
N VAL A 41 -34.98 6.03 0.01
CA VAL A 41 -35.09 6.24 1.46
C VAL A 41 -36.57 6.19 1.83
N ASP A 42 -36.94 5.36 2.81
CA ASP A 42 -38.32 5.24 3.32
C ASP A 42 -39.39 5.08 2.21
N SER A 43 -39.07 4.26 1.19
CA SER A 43 -39.90 4.00 0.00
C SER A 43 -40.08 5.18 -0.96
N GLU A 44 -39.34 6.28 -0.78
CA GLU A 44 -39.28 7.41 -1.71
C GLU A 44 -37.95 7.43 -2.48
N TRP A 45 -38.04 7.63 -3.80
CA TRP A 45 -36.86 7.72 -4.67
C TRP A 45 -36.35 9.15 -4.76
N ILE A 46 -35.21 9.42 -4.13
CA ILE A 46 -34.59 10.74 -4.07
C ILE A 46 -33.57 10.87 -5.20
N VAL A 47 -33.72 11.91 -6.01
CA VAL A 47 -32.81 12.23 -7.13
C VAL A 47 -32.04 13.54 -6.94
N ASP A 48 -32.42 14.36 -5.97
CA ASP A 48 -31.72 15.61 -5.69
C ASP A 48 -30.27 15.33 -5.22
N PRO A 49 -29.24 15.82 -5.93
CA PRO A 49 -27.85 15.49 -5.62
C PRO A 49 -27.41 15.88 -4.21
N LEU A 50 -27.95 16.97 -3.65
CA LEU A 50 -27.61 17.41 -2.29
C LEU A 50 -28.25 16.50 -1.25
N ALA A 51 -29.52 16.12 -1.45
CA ALA A 51 -30.21 15.17 -0.60
C ALA A 51 -29.55 13.78 -0.65
N VAL A 52 -29.20 13.27 -1.84
CA VAL A 52 -28.48 12.00 -2.01
C VAL A 52 -27.16 12.03 -1.23
N LYS A 53 -26.33 13.08 -1.41
CA LYS A 53 -25.08 13.26 -0.65
C LYS A 53 -25.31 13.23 0.86
N SER A 54 -26.35 13.90 1.33
CA SER A 54 -26.69 13.99 2.76
C SER A 54 -27.10 12.64 3.34
N VAL A 55 -27.84 11.84 2.57
CA VAL A 55 -28.20 10.46 2.94
C VAL A 55 -26.97 9.58 3.07
N PHE A 56 -26.07 9.60 2.08
CA PHE A 56 -24.82 8.83 2.13
C PHE A 56 -23.91 9.28 3.28
N LEU A 57 -23.76 10.59 3.48
CA LEU A 57 -22.98 11.15 4.58
C LEU A 57 -23.52 10.68 5.93
N LYS A 58 -24.84 10.79 6.16
CA LYS A 58 -25.49 10.33 7.39
C LYS A 58 -25.34 8.84 7.61
N TYR A 59 -25.51 8.04 6.55
CA TYR A 59 -25.37 6.59 6.61
C TYR A 59 -23.96 6.19 7.06
N PHE A 60 -22.93 6.68 6.36
CA PHE A 60 -21.55 6.36 6.71
C PHE A 60 -21.11 6.98 8.03
N TYR A 61 -21.53 8.21 8.32
CA TYR A 61 -21.30 8.81 9.64
C TYR A 61 -21.85 7.91 10.74
N THR A 62 -23.06 7.37 10.60
CA THR A 62 -23.65 6.50 11.62
C THR A 62 -22.90 5.17 11.75
N GLN A 63 -22.47 4.59 10.63
CA GLN A 63 -21.76 3.30 10.61
C GLN A 63 -20.32 3.40 11.13
N PHE A 64 -19.65 4.52 10.87
CA PHE A 64 -18.25 4.75 11.26
C PHE A 64 -18.11 5.63 12.51
N SER A 65 -19.20 6.24 12.99
CA SER A 65 -19.22 6.80 14.34
C SER A 65 -19.23 5.65 15.31
N SER A 66 -18.17 5.56 16.11
CA SER A 66 -18.12 4.58 17.19
C SER A 66 -19.36 4.75 18.06
N PRO A 67 -20.21 3.73 18.24
CA PRO A 67 -21.06 3.71 19.41
C PRO A 67 -20.12 3.86 20.61
N VAL A 68 -20.51 4.67 21.59
CA VAL A 68 -19.83 4.74 22.88
C VAL A 68 -20.11 3.42 23.61
N SER A 69 -19.55 2.34 23.08
CA SER A 69 -19.54 1.01 23.67
C SER A 69 -18.26 0.91 24.50
N PRO A 70 -18.29 0.24 25.66
CA PRO A 70 -17.08 0.05 26.45
C PRO A 70 -16.02 -0.61 25.57
N SER A 71 -14.77 -0.19 25.71
CA SER A 71 -13.65 -0.74 24.94
C SER A 71 -13.79 -2.25 24.88
N ILE A 72 -13.82 -2.83 23.68
CA ILE A 72 -13.87 -4.28 23.52
C ILE A 72 -12.66 -4.84 24.28
N CYS A 73 -12.91 -5.42 25.45
CA CYS A 73 -11.85 -5.91 26.31
C CYS A 73 -11.51 -7.32 25.85
N PHE A 74 -10.52 -7.42 24.97
CA PHE A 74 -10.05 -8.70 24.45
C PHE A 74 -9.18 -9.50 25.44
N ALA A 75 -8.99 -9.00 26.67
CA ALA A 75 -8.03 -9.54 27.63
C ALA A 75 -8.16 -11.06 27.85
N ASP A 76 -9.40 -11.57 27.81
CA ASP A 76 -9.71 -12.96 28.18
C ASP A 76 -10.16 -13.85 27.01
N GLN A 77 -10.24 -13.34 25.78
CA GLN A 77 -10.80 -14.12 24.65
C GLN A 77 -9.77 -14.95 23.88
N PHE A 78 -8.49 -14.59 23.95
CA PHE A 78 -7.46 -15.35 23.28
C PHE A 78 -7.03 -16.50 24.18
N THR A 79 -7.00 -17.74 23.69
CA THR A 79 -6.45 -18.89 24.43
C THR A 79 -4.97 -19.11 24.12
N ASN A 80 -4.54 -18.73 22.91
CA ASN A 80 -3.14 -18.73 22.53
C ASN A 80 -2.46 -17.49 23.13
N ARG A 81 -1.54 -17.70 24.08
CA ARG A 81 -0.60 -16.69 24.57
C ARG A 81 0.80 -17.11 24.17
N LEU A 82 1.63 -16.13 23.88
CA LEU A 82 3.06 -16.35 23.74
C LEU A 82 3.64 -16.81 25.07
N SER A 83 4.54 -17.78 25.03
CA SER A 83 5.35 -18.15 26.20
C SER A 83 6.21 -16.95 26.64
N LEU A 84 6.70 -16.97 27.88
CA LEU A 84 7.61 -15.91 28.35
C LEU A 84 8.85 -15.79 27.45
N GLU A 85 9.37 -16.92 26.98
CA GLU A 85 10.48 -16.97 26.03
C GLU A 85 10.16 -16.27 24.71
N GLN A 86 8.98 -16.55 24.12
CA GLN A 86 8.55 -15.87 22.89
C GLN A 86 8.31 -14.38 23.10
N GLN A 87 7.81 -13.98 24.27
CA GLN A 87 7.61 -12.56 24.59
C GLN A 87 8.95 -11.83 24.74
N ASP A 88 9.94 -12.48 25.32
CA ASP A 88 11.27 -11.90 25.46
C ASP A 88 12.01 -11.87 24.13
N ASP A 89 11.85 -12.90 23.29
CA ASP A 89 12.36 -12.94 21.92
C ASP A 89 11.82 -11.77 21.08
N LEU A 90 10.52 -11.50 21.12
CA LEU A 90 9.90 -10.36 20.41
C LEU A 90 10.35 -8.98 20.88
N LYS A 91 10.93 -8.87 22.08
CA LYS A 91 11.47 -7.60 22.62
C LYS A 91 12.94 -7.41 22.26
N GLN A 92 13.59 -8.41 21.69
CA GLN A 92 14.99 -8.30 21.31
C GLN A 92 15.18 -7.33 20.14
N ASN A 93 16.37 -6.76 20.07
CA ASN A 93 16.76 -5.95 18.93
C ASN A 93 16.96 -6.84 17.71
N VAL A 94 16.52 -6.36 16.56
CA VAL A 94 16.71 -7.05 15.28
C VAL A 94 18.21 -7.26 14.98
N SER A 95 18.57 -8.50 14.65
CA SER A 95 19.91 -8.92 14.29
C SER A 95 20.20 -8.71 12.80
N ASN A 96 21.49 -8.70 12.42
CA ASN A 96 21.86 -8.59 11.01
C ASN A 96 21.46 -9.85 10.22
N GLU A 97 21.49 -11.00 10.89
CA GLU A 97 21.12 -12.30 10.36
C GLU A 97 19.63 -12.35 10.04
N GLU A 98 18.77 -11.84 10.93
CA GLU A 98 17.32 -11.71 10.68
C GLU A 98 17.04 -10.78 9.50
N ILE A 99 17.69 -9.61 9.45
CA ILE A 99 17.56 -8.67 8.34
C ILE A 99 17.93 -9.34 7.02
N LYS A 100 19.09 -10.00 6.98
CA LYS A 100 19.55 -10.71 5.78
C LYS A 100 18.60 -11.84 5.40
N SER A 101 18.14 -12.62 6.37
CA SER A 101 17.20 -13.72 6.15
C SER A 101 15.88 -13.20 5.58
N ALA A 102 15.36 -12.09 6.09
CA ALA A 102 14.14 -11.45 5.59
C ALA A 102 14.29 -11.02 4.11
N VAL A 103 15.43 -10.42 3.74
CA VAL A 103 15.73 -10.03 2.36
C VAL A 103 15.87 -11.26 1.45
N TRP A 104 16.44 -12.36 1.95
CA TRP A 104 16.71 -13.57 1.17
C TRP A 104 15.50 -14.47 0.97
N ASN A 105 14.61 -14.53 1.95
CA ASN A 105 13.38 -15.31 1.89
C ASN A 105 12.34 -14.70 0.95
N TYR A 106 12.57 -13.48 0.48
CA TYR A 106 11.67 -12.82 -0.44
C TYR A 106 11.92 -13.22 -1.89
N GLY A 107 10.83 -13.42 -2.64
CA GLY A 107 10.91 -13.84 -4.04
C GLY A 107 11.51 -12.76 -4.93
N MET A 108 12.51 -13.11 -5.74
CA MET A 108 13.20 -12.18 -6.64
C MET A 108 12.29 -11.57 -7.73
N ASN A 109 11.19 -12.24 -8.09
CA ASN A 109 10.27 -11.83 -9.16
C ASN A 109 9.09 -10.97 -8.67
N LYS A 110 9.30 -10.19 -7.62
CA LYS A 110 8.28 -9.27 -7.08
C LYS A 110 8.37 -7.90 -7.74
N SER A 111 7.25 -7.19 -7.77
CA SER A 111 7.19 -5.84 -8.32
C SER A 111 8.20 -4.92 -7.61
N PRO A 112 8.86 -4.00 -8.34
CA PRO A 112 9.75 -3.04 -7.72
C PRO A 112 8.99 -2.11 -6.75
N GLY A 113 9.69 -1.63 -5.73
CA GLY A 113 9.16 -0.62 -4.83
C GLY A 113 9.10 0.77 -5.49
N PRO A 114 8.69 1.83 -4.75
CA PRO A 114 8.62 3.20 -5.25
C PRO A 114 9.95 3.75 -5.81
N ASP A 115 11.08 3.17 -5.37
CA ASP A 115 12.43 3.53 -5.81
C ASP A 115 12.91 2.72 -7.03
N ASP A 116 12.03 1.97 -7.70
CA ASP A 116 12.31 1.12 -8.86
C ASP A 116 13.32 -0.04 -8.65
N PHE A 117 13.73 -0.30 -7.41
CA PHE A 117 14.60 -1.45 -7.07
C PHE A 117 13.80 -2.73 -6.78
N THR A 118 14.26 -3.85 -7.36
CA THR A 118 13.73 -5.20 -7.07
C THR A 118 14.59 -5.93 -6.04
N PHE A 119 14.08 -7.02 -5.45
CA PHE A 119 14.86 -7.87 -4.55
C PHE A 119 16.12 -8.46 -5.21
N GLU A 120 16.13 -8.64 -6.54
CA GLU A 120 17.31 -9.05 -7.30
C GLU A 120 18.47 -8.05 -7.14
N PHE A 121 18.18 -6.74 -7.14
CA PHE A 121 19.19 -5.71 -6.91
C PHE A 121 19.85 -5.88 -5.53
N PHE A 122 19.05 -6.04 -4.48
CA PHE A 122 19.56 -6.22 -3.13
C PHE A 122 20.36 -7.51 -2.97
N HIS A 123 19.94 -8.61 -3.61
CA HIS A 123 20.71 -9.85 -3.62
C HIS A 123 22.07 -9.68 -4.31
N ARG A 124 22.10 -8.98 -5.46
CA ARG A 124 23.31 -8.75 -6.24
C ARG A 124 24.30 -7.82 -5.54
N TYR A 125 23.82 -6.74 -4.93
CA TYR A 125 24.65 -5.70 -4.31
C TYR A 125 24.69 -5.78 -2.78
N TRP A 126 24.21 -6.87 -2.18
CA TRP A 126 24.16 -7.05 -0.73
C TRP A 126 25.47 -6.70 -0.04
N LYS A 127 26.61 -7.14 -0.59
CA LYS A 127 27.93 -6.89 0.00
C LYS A 127 28.34 -5.43 0.08
N LEU A 128 27.75 -4.59 -0.77
CA LEU A 128 27.95 -3.14 -0.72
C LEU A 128 26.97 -2.49 0.28
N LEU A 129 25.72 -2.97 0.31
CA LEU A 129 24.61 -2.31 0.99
C LEU A 129 24.33 -2.84 2.41
N GLU A 130 24.88 -4.00 2.80
CA GLU A 130 24.47 -4.72 4.03
C GLU A 130 24.65 -3.88 5.29
N HIS A 131 25.72 -3.08 5.35
CA HIS A 131 25.98 -2.21 6.49
C HIS A 131 24.92 -1.11 6.61
N ASP A 132 24.65 -0.40 5.52
CA ASP A 132 23.78 0.77 5.54
C ASP A 132 22.31 0.38 5.68
N ILE A 133 21.90 -0.72 5.03
CA ILE A 133 20.57 -1.31 5.21
C ILE A 133 20.37 -1.76 6.66
N ALA A 134 21.35 -2.46 7.24
CA ALA A 134 21.23 -2.93 8.62
C ALA A 134 21.17 -1.77 9.62
N ALA A 135 21.97 -0.72 9.41
CA ALA A 135 21.97 0.47 10.24
C ALA A 135 20.61 1.19 10.19
N ALA A 136 20.07 1.41 8.98
CA ALA A 136 18.79 2.08 8.79
C ALA A 136 17.62 1.30 9.39
N ILE A 137 17.58 -0.03 9.22
CA ILE A 137 16.54 -0.88 9.81
C ILE A 137 16.62 -0.84 11.35
N LYS A 138 17.81 -0.98 11.95
CA LYS A 138 17.96 -0.90 13.40
C LYS A 138 17.56 0.47 13.96
N GLN A 139 17.90 1.54 13.24
CA GLN A 139 17.48 2.89 13.59
C GLN A 139 15.96 3.01 13.53
N PHE A 140 15.32 2.44 12.52
CA PHE A 140 13.86 2.41 12.40
C PHE A 140 13.21 1.69 13.59
N PHE A 141 13.68 0.50 13.96
CA PHE A 141 13.15 -0.23 15.13
C PHE A 141 13.34 0.52 16.46
N THR A 142 14.33 1.41 16.55
CA THR A 142 14.60 2.20 17.76
C THR A 142 13.84 3.52 17.80
N SER A 143 13.74 4.21 16.66
CA SER A 143 13.24 5.59 16.58
C SER A 143 11.84 5.71 15.96
N GLY A 144 11.39 4.69 15.22
CA GLY A 144 10.15 4.72 14.42
C GLY A 144 10.26 5.56 13.14
N PHE A 145 11.44 6.10 12.82
CA PHE A 145 11.68 6.91 11.63
C PHE A 145 12.71 6.26 10.72
N PHE A 146 12.39 6.17 9.44
CA PHE A 146 13.32 5.79 8.40
C PHE A 146 13.99 7.03 7.81
N SER A 147 15.32 6.99 7.70
CA SER A 147 16.10 8.00 6.99
C SER A 147 16.66 7.40 5.71
N ASN A 148 16.57 8.15 4.62
CA ASN A 148 17.05 7.73 3.30
C ASN A 148 18.49 7.19 3.37
N ILE A 149 18.74 6.10 2.63
CA ILE A 149 20.06 5.49 2.54
C ILE A 149 20.73 5.96 1.25
N PRO A 150 21.84 6.73 1.32
CA PRO A 150 22.60 7.08 0.13
C PRO A 150 23.33 5.85 -0.41
N ILE A 151 23.01 5.44 -1.64
CA ILE A 151 23.70 4.36 -2.35
C ILE A 151 24.86 4.92 -3.17
N ASP A 152 24.66 6.09 -3.79
CA ASP A 152 25.68 6.85 -4.52
C ASP A 152 25.28 8.34 -4.52
N SER A 153 26.14 9.21 -5.05
CA SER A 153 25.97 10.65 -5.22
C SER A 153 24.64 11.10 -5.82
N SER A 154 23.96 10.24 -6.60
CA SER A 154 22.65 10.53 -7.20
C SER A 154 21.54 9.53 -6.83
N LEU A 155 21.85 8.48 -6.06
CA LEU A 155 20.92 7.38 -5.78
C LEU A 155 20.69 7.26 -4.28
N THR A 156 19.43 7.34 -3.88
CA THR A 156 19.00 7.17 -2.49
C THR A 156 17.88 6.15 -2.42
N LEU A 157 18.00 5.20 -1.50
CA LEU A 157 16.86 4.39 -1.09
C LEU A 157 16.00 5.23 -0.16
N SER A 158 14.83 5.63 -0.61
CA SER A 158 13.93 6.52 0.13
C SER A 158 12.77 5.79 0.80
N HIS A 159 12.53 4.53 0.43
CA HIS A 159 11.53 3.67 1.03
C HIS A 159 12.15 2.35 1.48
N LEU A 160 11.80 1.90 2.69
CA LEU A 160 12.08 0.54 3.13
C LEU A 160 11.10 -0.42 2.41
N PHE A 161 11.56 -1.64 2.13
CA PHE A 161 10.97 -2.60 1.18
C PHE A 161 9.43 -2.62 1.13
N PHE A 162 8.88 -2.57 -0.10
CA PHE A 162 7.48 -2.86 -0.34
C PHE A 162 7.30 -4.37 -0.51
N VAL A 163 6.58 -4.99 0.42
CA VAL A 163 6.30 -6.42 0.44
C VAL A 163 4.78 -6.54 0.54
N ASP A 164 4.15 -7.20 -0.43
CA ASP A 164 2.68 -7.37 -0.53
C ASP A 164 2.04 -7.64 0.85
N ASP A 165 1.42 -6.61 1.46
CA ASP A 165 0.74 -6.57 2.76
C ASP A 165 1.52 -6.06 3.99
N ALA A 166 2.78 -5.65 3.87
CA ALA A 166 3.52 -4.97 4.93
C ALA A 166 4.30 -3.75 4.41
N ILE A 167 3.92 -2.56 4.89
CA ILE A 167 4.71 -1.35 4.76
C ILE A 167 5.74 -1.39 5.89
N PHE A 168 7.02 -1.52 5.55
CA PHE A 168 8.07 -1.04 6.45
C PHE A 168 8.25 0.44 6.12
N VAL A 169 7.74 1.31 6.98
CA VAL A 169 7.83 2.78 6.81
C VAL A 169 9.27 3.24 6.96
#